data_AF-A0A8T9C819-F1
#
_entry.id   AF-A0A8T9C819-F1
#
_cell.length_a   1.000
_cell.length_b   1.000
_cell.length_c   1.000
_cell.angle_alpha   90.00
_cell.angle_beta   90.00
_cell.angle_gamma   90.00
#
_symmetry.space_group_name_H-M   'P 1'
#
loop_
_entity.id
_entity.type
_entity.pdbx_description
1 polymer ?
#
loop_
_entity_poly.entity_id
_entity_poly.type
_entity_poly.pdbx_seq_one_letter_code
_entity_poly.pdbx_strand_id
1 'polypeptide(L)'
;MASSDGIRTFTPSSLATLRGHFTGLDTSLHGSKWDQLWTENFAPWDRGVPNPALDEVLTERKDLLGSVKLEGGKRKKALVPGCGMGYDVLLLAAHGYDAYGLEISENALKGARKTEAGSAGKEEYAVRDKGVGKGKVTFLSGDYFKDDFVKEVEGDGKFDIIFDYTFLCALPPSLRPAWALRKSQLLSPTGRLICLEFPSTKPVSSGGPPYALPPVVYEGHLPRPGQELAYDSEGNISTDKLGEEAKDGLVMLAHIKPKKTHQVINIGVDESGKVLDWVGVWAHK
;
A
#
# COMPACT_ATOMS: atom_id res chain seq x y z
N MET A 1 -4.58 -16.94 -23.03
CA MET A 1 -4.04 -18.23 -22.57
C MET A 1 -3.37 -17.98 -21.23
N ALA A 2 -3.85 -18.61 -20.17
CA ALA A 2 -3.25 -18.48 -18.84
C ALA A 2 -1.91 -19.24 -18.83
N SER A 3 -0.83 -18.60 -18.37
CA SER A 3 0.42 -19.29 -18.07
C SER A 3 0.20 -20.28 -16.92
N SER A 4 0.93 -21.39 -16.95
CA SER A 4 0.74 -22.59 -16.13
C SER A 4 0.89 -22.42 -14.61
N ASP A 5 1.21 -21.23 -14.11
CA ASP A 5 1.46 -20.99 -12.68
C ASP A 5 0.41 -20.10 -11.98
N GLY A 6 -0.65 -19.66 -12.67
CA GLY A 6 -1.78 -18.95 -12.05
C GLY A 6 -1.48 -17.57 -11.45
N ILE A 7 -0.22 -17.12 -11.42
CA ILE A 7 0.19 -15.79 -10.97
C ILE A 7 -0.15 -14.77 -12.07
N ARG A 8 -1.02 -13.80 -11.76
CA ARG A 8 -1.37 -12.71 -12.68
C ARG A 8 -0.19 -11.77 -12.78
N THR A 9 0.26 -11.37 -13.97
CA THR A 9 1.41 -10.46 -14.14
C THR A 9 1.07 -9.29 -15.05
N PHE A 10 1.86 -8.21 -14.93
CA PHE A 10 1.82 -7.13 -15.90
C PHE A 10 2.54 -7.57 -17.18
N THR A 11 1.81 -7.58 -18.29
CA THR A 11 2.34 -7.70 -19.64
C THR A 11 2.18 -6.33 -20.33
N PRO A 12 2.91 -6.04 -21.42
CA PRO A 12 2.68 -4.80 -22.17
C PRO A 12 1.22 -4.61 -22.57
N SER A 13 0.53 -5.69 -22.96
CA SER A 13 -0.90 -5.67 -23.29
C SER A 13 -1.77 -5.37 -22.07
N SER A 14 -1.56 -6.04 -20.93
CA SER A 14 -2.37 -5.77 -19.73
C SER A 14 -2.12 -4.38 -19.15
N LEU A 15 -0.91 -3.83 -19.27
CA LEU A 15 -0.62 -2.44 -18.91
C LEU A 15 -1.36 -1.45 -19.81
N ALA A 16 -1.38 -1.70 -21.13
CA ALA A 16 -2.12 -0.86 -22.08
C ALA A 16 -3.63 -0.89 -21.81
N THR A 17 -4.20 -2.08 -21.60
CA THR A 17 -5.61 -2.25 -21.23
C THR A 17 -5.94 -1.53 -19.93
N LEU A 18 -5.11 -1.72 -18.89
CA LEU A 18 -5.30 -1.08 -17.60
C LEU A 18 -5.28 0.45 -17.73
N ARG A 19 -4.28 1.00 -18.43
CA ARG A 19 -4.16 2.44 -18.68
C ARG A 19 -5.34 2.99 -19.46
N GLY A 20 -5.78 2.28 -20.50
CA GLY A 20 -6.93 2.65 -21.32
C GLY A 20 -8.22 2.78 -20.50
N HIS A 21 -8.34 2.01 -19.42
CA HIS A 21 -9.51 2.04 -18.54
C HIS A 21 -9.69 3.36 -17.77
N PHE A 22 -8.61 4.11 -17.56
CA PHE A 22 -8.60 5.38 -16.80
C PHE A 22 -8.30 6.62 -17.67
N THR A 23 -7.83 6.44 -18.91
CA THR A 23 -7.37 7.54 -19.75
C THR A 23 -8.50 8.54 -20.04
N GLY A 24 -8.28 9.81 -19.71
CA GLY A 24 -9.23 10.90 -19.97
C GLY A 24 -10.45 10.92 -19.05
N LEU A 25 -10.50 10.05 -18.03
CA LEU A 25 -11.59 10.05 -17.06
C LEU A 25 -11.30 11.00 -15.90
N ASP A 26 -12.38 11.57 -15.37
CA ASP A 26 -12.32 12.31 -14.11
C ASP A 26 -12.05 11.34 -12.95
N THR A 27 -11.26 11.78 -11.97
CA THR A 27 -10.86 10.94 -10.83
C THR A 27 -12.04 10.46 -9.99
N SER A 28 -13.16 11.18 -9.98
CA SER A 28 -14.39 10.76 -9.29
C SER A 28 -14.99 9.46 -9.85
N LEU A 29 -14.67 9.12 -11.11
CA LEU A 29 -15.11 7.88 -11.75
C LEU A 29 -14.14 6.72 -11.52
N HIS A 30 -12.94 6.97 -10.99
CA HIS A 30 -11.93 5.91 -10.85
C HIS A 30 -12.40 4.77 -9.93
N GLY A 31 -13.19 5.05 -8.89
CA GLY A 31 -13.71 4.02 -7.98
C GLY A 31 -14.55 2.96 -8.70
N SER A 32 -15.53 3.39 -9.51
CA SER A 32 -16.37 2.46 -10.28
C SER A 32 -15.58 1.73 -11.37
N LYS A 33 -14.53 2.36 -11.90
CA LYS A 33 -13.60 1.76 -12.86
C LYS A 33 -12.74 0.66 -12.23
N TRP A 34 -12.20 0.88 -11.03
CA TRP A 34 -11.54 -0.20 -10.29
C TRP A 34 -12.48 -1.36 -9.99
N ASP A 35 -13.73 -1.09 -9.59
CA ASP A 35 -14.73 -2.13 -9.34
C ASP A 35 -15.11 -2.94 -10.60
N GLN A 36 -15.18 -2.27 -11.75
CA GLN A 36 -15.39 -2.92 -13.05
C GLN A 36 -14.27 -3.91 -13.36
N LEU A 37 -13.01 -3.54 -13.14
CA LEU A 37 -11.86 -4.45 -13.38
C LEU A 37 -11.93 -5.71 -12.51
N TRP A 38 -12.33 -5.59 -11.24
CA TRP A 38 -12.56 -6.75 -10.38
C TRP A 38 -13.72 -7.63 -10.88
N THR A 39 -14.80 -7.02 -11.36
CA THR A 39 -15.94 -7.73 -11.96
C THR A 39 -15.53 -8.53 -13.19
N GLU A 40 -14.67 -7.96 -14.04
CA GLU A 40 -14.13 -8.59 -15.24
C GLU A 40 -13.01 -9.60 -14.94
N ASN A 41 -12.69 -9.82 -13.66
CA ASN A 41 -11.58 -10.65 -13.22
C ASN A 41 -10.21 -10.21 -13.80
N PHE A 42 -10.10 -8.94 -14.16
CA PHE A 42 -8.86 -8.33 -14.67
C PHE A 42 -8.12 -7.64 -13.52
N ALA A 43 -7.20 -8.37 -12.89
CA ALA A 43 -6.36 -7.81 -11.81
C ALA A 43 -4.88 -8.22 -11.95
N PRO A 44 -4.14 -7.69 -12.95
CA PRO A 44 -2.73 -8.01 -13.15
C PRO A 44 -1.80 -7.60 -12.00
N TRP A 45 -2.28 -6.75 -11.08
CA TRP A 45 -1.59 -6.39 -9.84
C TRP A 45 -1.73 -7.44 -8.74
N ASP A 46 -2.79 -8.24 -8.75
CA ASP A 46 -3.11 -9.20 -7.69
C ASP A 46 -2.15 -10.41 -7.73
N ARG A 47 -1.53 -10.69 -6.57
CA ARG A 47 -0.48 -11.72 -6.41
C ARG A 47 -1.00 -12.98 -5.74
N GLY A 48 -2.22 -12.98 -5.20
CA GLY A 48 -2.80 -14.11 -4.48
C GLY A 48 -2.25 -14.36 -3.07
N VAL A 49 -1.22 -13.62 -2.64
CA VAL A 49 -0.47 -13.81 -1.38
C VAL A 49 0.06 -12.47 -0.86
N PRO A 50 0.31 -12.32 0.45
CA PRO A 50 0.89 -11.10 0.99
C PRO A 50 2.30 -10.87 0.46
N ASN A 51 2.80 -9.63 0.53
CA ASN A 51 4.16 -9.34 0.11
C ASN A 51 5.18 -9.81 1.18
N PRO A 52 6.15 -10.68 0.82
CA PRO A 52 7.20 -11.12 1.74
C PRO A 52 8.03 -9.99 2.37
N ALA A 53 8.19 -8.86 1.68
CA ALA A 53 8.93 -7.71 2.22
C ALA A 53 8.23 -7.10 3.44
N LEU A 54 6.89 -7.14 3.49
CA LEU A 54 6.15 -6.72 4.67
C LEU A 54 6.39 -7.68 5.84
N ASP A 55 6.31 -8.99 5.61
CA ASP A 55 6.56 -10.01 6.65
C ASP A 55 7.98 -9.89 7.24
N GLU A 56 8.97 -9.62 6.37
CA GLU A 56 10.36 -9.36 6.78
C GLU A 56 10.46 -8.12 7.68
N VAL A 57 9.87 -6.99 7.29
CA VAL A 57 9.89 -5.76 8.10
C VAL A 57 9.18 -5.94 9.44
N LEU A 58 8.01 -6.59 9.46
CA LEU A 58 7.26 -6.86 10.69
C LEU A 58 8.02 -7.81 11.64
N THR A 59 8.79 -8.75 11.08
CA THR A 59 9.56 -9.74 11.86
C THR A 59 10.88 -9.17 12.36
N GLU A 60 11.66 -8.55 11.48
CA GLU A 60 13.06 -8.19 11.74
C GLU A 60 13.23 -6.76 12.23
N ARG A 61 12.30 -5.83 11.94
CA ARG A 61 12.44 -4.40 12.27
C ARG A 61 11.61 -3.94 13.45
N LYS A 62 11.58 -4.76 14.51
CA LYS A 62 10.93 -4.39 15.78
C LYS A 62 11.56 -3.15 16.44
N ASP A 63 12.82 -2.85 16.12
CA ASP A 63 13.50 -1.59 16.48
C ASP A 63 12.77 -0.35 15.94
N LEU A 64 12.16 -0.45 14.75
CA LEU A 64 11.40 0.65 14.14
C LEU A 64 9.93 0.68 14.58
N LEU A 65 9.31 -0.49 14.70
CA LEU A 65 7.86 -0.64 14.87
C LEU A 65 7.43 -0.71 16.34
N GLY A 66 8.35 -1.12 17.23
CA GLY A 66 8.09 -1.32 18.64
C GLY A 66 7.15 -2.49 18.94
N SER A 67 6.53 -2.46 20.13
CA SER A 67 5.54 -3.46 20.55
C SER A 67 4.26 -3.38 19.69
N VAL A 68 3.65 -4.53 19.43
CA VAL A 68 2.33 -4.68 18.78
C VAL A 68 1.15 -4.31 19.70
N LYS A 69 1.41 -4.16 21.00
CA LYS A 69 0.46 -3.63 21.98
C LYS A 69 0.89 -2.24 22.44
N LEU A 70 -0.08 -1.34 22.58
CA LEU A 70 0.04 -0.06 23.24
C LEU A 70 0.17 -0.23 24.76
N GLU A 71 0.56 0.84 25.44
CA GLU A 71 0.44 0.92 26.90
C GLU A 71 -1.02 0.67 27.32
N GLY A 72 -1.22 -0.17 28.35
CA GLY A 72 -2.55 -0.65 28.73
C GLY A 72 -3.03 -1.89 27.97
N GLY A 73 -2.20 -2.49 27.12
CA GLY A 73 -2.40 -3.85 26.58
C GLY A 73 -3.31 -3.95 25.34
N LYS A 74 -3.85 -2.82 24.87
CA LYS A 74 -4.61 -2.75 23.60
C LYS A 74 -3.69 -3.04 22.42
N ARG A 75 -4.18 -3.76 21.41
CA ARG A 75 -3.42 -3.97 20.17
C ARG A 75 -3.31 -2.66 19.40
N LYS A 76 -2.19 -2.50 18.70
CA LYS A 76 -2.01 -1.45 17.69
C LYS A 76 -2.90 -1.72 16.49
N LYS A 77 -3.43 -0.64 15.90
CA LYS A 77 -4.26 -0.72 14.68
C LYS A 77 -3.41 -0.56 13.43
N ALA A 78 -3.67 -1.38 12.41
CA ALA A 78 -2.97 -1.31 11.13
C ALA A 78 -3.94 -1.06 9.96
N LEU A 79 -3.59 -0.21 8.99
CA LEU A 79 -4.39 0.06 7.80
C LEU A 79 -3.65 -0.35 6.52
N VAL A 80 -4.36 -1.01 5.60
CA VAL A 80 -3.97 -1.19 4.19
C VAL A 80 -5.01 -0.47 3.32
N PRO A 81 -4.70 0.71 2.75
CA PRO A 81 -5.58 1.38 1.81
C PRO A 81 -5.47 0.77 0.41
N GLY A 82 -6.61 0.66 -0.28
CA GLY A 82 -6.71 -0.07 -1.55
C GLY A 82 -6.34 -1.55 -1.36
N CYS A 83 -6.91 -2.20 -0.35
CA CYS A 83 -6.45 -3.54 0.05
C CYS A 83 -6.75 -4.64 -0.96
N GLY A 84 -7.58 -4.40 -1.99
CA GLY A 84 -7.98 -5.41 -2.97
C GLY A 84 -8.57 -6.64 -2.28
N MET A 85 -8.01 -7.82 -2.57
CA MET A 85 -8.40 -9.09 -1.95
C MET A 85 -7.82 -9.33 -0.53
N GLY A 86 -7.18 -8.33 0.08
CA GLY A 86 -6.95 -8.28 1.53
C GLY A 86 -5.76 -9.11 2.07
N TYR A 87 -4.88 -9.63 1.21
CA TYR A 87 -3.80 -10.53 1.64
C TYR A 87 -2.88 -9.93 2.72
N ASP A 88 -2.43 -8.70 2.54
CA ASP A 88 -1.54 -8.02 3.50
C ASP A 88 -2.27 -7.63 4.81
N VAL A 89 -3.60 -7.44 4.75
CA VAL A 89 -4.44 -7.21 5.95
C VAL A 89 -4.41 -8.45 6.84
N LEU A 90 -4.54 -9.64 6.24
CA LEU A 90 -4.47 -10.91 6.96
C LEU A 90 -3.08 -11.17 7.55
N LEU A 91 -2.02 -10.79 6.83
CA LEU A 91 -0.64 -10.87 7.33
C LEU A 91 -0.44 -9.97 8.55
N LEU A 92 -0.89 -8.71 8.51
CA LEU A 92 -0.84 -7.80 9.66
C LEU A 92 -1.58 -8.38 10.88
N ALA A 93 -2.76 -8.97 10.67
CA ALA A 93 -3.49 -9.65 11.73
C ALA A 93 -2.73 -10.87 12.29
N ALA A 94 -2.01 -11.63 11.45
CA ALA A 94 -1.16 -12.75 11.87
C ALA A 94 0.03 -12.29 12.75
N HIS A 95 0.51 -11.07 12.54
CA HIS A 95 1.48 -10.39 13.40
C HIS A 95 0.87 -9.76 14.67
N GLY A 96 -0.45 -9.85 14.84
CA GLY A 96 -1.15 -9.46 16.07
C GLY A 96 -1.68 -8.03 16.09
N TYR A 97 -1.65 -7.31 14.97
CA TYR A 97 -2.31 -6.00 14.84
C TYR A 97 -3.81 -6.17 14.61
N ASP A 98 -4.62 -5.24 15.12
CA ASP A 98 -6.01 -5.12 14.65
C ASP A 98 -5.99 -4.44 13.28
N ALA A 99 -6.19 -5.23 12.24
CA ALA A 99 -5.91 -4.87 10.86
C ALA A 99 -7.19 -4.48 10.10
N TYR A 100 -7.10 -3.36 9.40
CA TYR A 100 -8.16 -2.77 8.60
C TYR A 100 -7.74 -2.75 7.13
N GLY A 101 -8.57 -3.31 6.26
CA GLY A 101 -8.45 -3.15 4.81
C GLY A 101 -9.48 -2.17 4.31
N LEU A 102 -9.05 -1.05 3.72
CA LEU A 102 -9.96 -0.09 3.07
C LEU A 102 -9.94 -0.32 1.57
N GLU A 103 -11.12 -0.40 0.96
CA GLU A 103 -11.26 -0.64 -0.49
C GLU A 103 -12.54 0.02 -1.01
N ILE A 104 -12.46 0.61 -2.20
CA ILE A 104 -13.60 1.29 -2.84
C ILE A 104 -14.46 0.31 -3.65
N SER A 105 -13.88 -0.80 -4.10
CA SER A 105 -14.58 -1.86 -4.83
C SER A 105 -15.28 -2.86 -3.91
N GLU A 106 -16.60 -2.90 -3.96
CA GLU A 106 -17.39 -3.94 -3.29
C GLU A 106 -17.07 -5.34 -3.82
N ASN A 107 -16.74 -5.48 -5.11
CA ASN A 107 -16.37 -6.76 -5.68
C ASN A 107 -15.00 -7.26 -5.19
N ALA A 108 -14.03 -6.36 -5.00
CA ALA A 108 -12.78 -6.67 -4.33
C ALA A 108 -13.00 -7.10 -2.88
N LEU A 109 -13.86 -6.39 -2.14
CA LEU A 109 -14.18 -6.72 -0.75
C LEU A 109 -14.90 -8.07 -0.59
N LYS A 110 -15.77 -8.44 -1.53
CA LYS A 110 -16.31 -9.81 -1.60
C LYS A 110 -15.20 -10.83 -1.78
N GLY A 111 -14.20 -10.53 -2.63
CA GLY A 111 -12.99 -11.32 -2.78
C GLY A 111 -12.19 -11.42 -1.48
N ALA A 112 -11.97 -10.30 -0.80
CA ALA A 112 -11.22 -10.22 0.45
C ALA A 112 -11.84 -11.07 1.56
N ARG A 113 -13.17 -11.01 1.72
CA ARG A 113 -13.90 -11.86 2.66
C ARG A 113 -13.79 -13.36 2.33
N LYS A 114 -13.76 -13.73 1.05
CA LYS A 114 -13.50 -15.13 0.63
C LYS A 114 -12.05 -15.55 0.93
N THR A 115 -11.09 -14.68 0.68
CA THR A 115 -9.67 -14.91 1.03
C THR A 115 -9.51 -15.14 2.53
N GLU A 116 -10.13 -14.29 3.36
CA GLU A 116 -10.13 -14.43 4.81
C GLU A 116 -10.71 -15.78 5.24
N ALA A 117 -11.90 -16.14 4.75
CA ALA A 117 -12.53 -17.43 5.07
C ALA A 117 -11.66 -18.63 4.66
N GLY A 118 -10.94 -18.52 3.54
CA GLY A 118 -10.02 -19.54 3.04
C GLY A 118 -8.59 -19.46 3.59
N SER A 119 -8.31 -18.58 4.56
CA SER A 119 -6.96 -18.36 5.09
C SER A 119 -6.56 -19.33 6.20
N ALA A 120 -7.52 -20.06 6.78
CA ALA A 120 -7.27 -20.97 7.89
C ALA A 120 -6.28 -22.08 7.51
N GLY A 121 -5.28 -22.29 8.36
CA GLY A 121 -4.26 -23.34 8.18
C GLY A 121 -3.12 -23.01 7.22
N LYS A 122 -3.16 -21.86 6.54
CA LYS A 122 -2.07 -21.41 5.66
C LYS A 122 -0.91 -20.80 6.47
N GLU A 123 0.32 -21.12 6.09
CA GLU A 123 1.53 -20.74 6.84
C GLU A 123 1.75 -19.22 6.87
N GLU A 124 1.45 -18.53 5.77
CA GLU A 124 1.60 -17.08 5.65
C GLU A 124 0.66 -16.28 6.59
N TYR A 125 -0.41 -16.91 7.10
CA TYR A 125 -1.37 -16.30 8.02
C TYR A 125 -1.36 -16.95 9.42
N ALA A 126 -0.37 -17.78 9.70
CA ALA A 126 -0.17 -18.37 11.01
C ALA A 126 0.27 -17.31 12.03
N VAL A 127 -0.27 -17.41 13.26
CA VAL A 127 0.07 -16.50 14.37
C VAL A 127 1.58 -16.47 14.60
N ARG A 128 2.18 -15.28 14.45
CA ARG A 128 3.63 -15.10 14.56
C ARG A 128 4.13 -15.09 16.01
N ASP A 129 3.30 -14.61 16.94
CA ASP A 129 3.56 -14.63 18.38
C ASP A 129 2.35 -15.18 19.13
N LYS A 130 2.51 -16.37 19.74
CA LYS A 130 1.43 -17.06 20.48
C LYS A 130 1.01 -16.32 21.75
N GLY A 131 1.91 -15.57 22.40
CA GLY A 131 1.59 -14.78 23.59
C GLY A 131 0.79 -13.52 23.27
N VAL A 132 0.90 -13.03 22.03
CA VAL A 132 0.07 -11.96 21.50
C VAL A 132 -1.22 -12.51 20.90
N GLY A 133 -1.17 -13.55 20.07
CA GLY A 133 -2.33 -14.09 19.33
C GLY A 133 -2.67 -13.28 18.07
N LYS A 134 -3.56 -13.82 17.23
CA LYS A 134 -4.04 -13.15 16.00
C LYS A 134 -4.87 -11.90 16.36
N GLY A 135 -4.65 -10.81 15.64
CA GLY A 135 -5.50 -9.61 15.74
C GLY A 135 -6.79 -9.73 14.93
N LYS A 136 -7.69 -8.77 15.11
CA LYS A 136 -8.96 -8.67 14.37
C LYS A 136 -8.68 -8.24 12.92
N VAL A 137 -9.49 -8.74 11.98
CA VAL A 137 -9.52 -8.26 10.59
C VAL A 137 -10.84 -7.51 10.39
N THR A 138 -10.79 -6.36 9.73
CA THR A 138 -11.98 -5.57 9.40
C THR A 138 -11.83 -4.99 8.01
N PHE A 139 -12.78 -5.29 7.12
CA PHE A 139 -12.81 -4.76 5.76
C PHE A 139 -13.82 -3.62 5.68
N LEU A 140 -13.34 -2.43 5.33
CA LEU A 140 -14.10 -1.19 5.22
C LEU A 140 -14.33 -0.86 3.74
N SER A 141 -15.57 -0.52 3.40
CA SER A 141 -15.92 0.02 2.09
C SER A 141 -15.85 1.54 2.14
N GLY A 142 -15.04 2.15 1.26
CA GLY A 142 -14.99 3.60 1.23
C GLY A 142 -13.90 4.19 0.34
N ASP A 143 -14.03 5.50 0.13
CA ASP A 143 -13.03 6.33 -0.52
C ASP A 143 -11.96 6.76 0.49
N TYR A 144 -10.70 6.47 0.20
CA TYR A 144 -9.54 6.84 1.02
C TYR A 144 -9.44 8.34 1.31
N PHE A 145 -9.94 9.18 0.40
CA PHE A 145 -9.92 10.63 0.52
C PHE A 145 -11.13 11.20 1.27
N LYS A 146 -12.02 10.35 1.80
CA LYS A 146 -13.18 10.74 2.61
C LYS A 146 -13.06 10.19 4.03
N ASP A 147 -13.80 10.79 4.96
CA ASP A 147 -13.78 10.41 6.37
C ASP A 147 -14.89 9.44 6.77
N ASP A 148 -15.74 9.01 5.84
CA ASP A 148 -16.87 8.14 6.18
C ASP A 148 -16.43 6.80 6.79
N PHE A 149 -15.39 6.16 6.22
CA PHE A 149 -14.86 4.91 6.76
C PHE A 149 -14.20 5.09 8.14
N VAL A 150 -13.71 6.30 8.46
CA VAL A 150 -13.01 6.58 9.73
C VAL A 150 -13.97 6.40 10.91
N LYS A 151 -15.26 6.65 10.70
CA LYS A 151 -16.32 6.47 11.72
C LYS A 151 -16.51 5.00 12.12
N GLU A 152 -16.06 4.06 11.28
CA GLU A 152 -16.13 2.62 11.53
C GLU A 152 -14.86 2.07 12.19
N VAL A 153 -13.83 2.92 12.38
CA VAL A 153 -12.57 2.55 13.01
C VAL A 153 -12.68 2.76 14.52
N GLU A 154 -12.24 1.78 15.30
CA GLU A 154 -12.31 1.85 16.76
C GLU A 154 -11.38 2.95 17.31
N GLY A 155 -11.90 3.75 18.26
CA GLY A 155 -11.15 4.81 18.92
C GLY A 155 -11.23 6.14 18.18
N ASP A 156 -10.07 6.77 17.97
CA ASP A 156 -9.90 8.11 17.38
C ASP A 156 -9.79 8.10 15.84
N GLY A 157 -10.01 6.94 15.21
CA GLY A 157 -9.87 6.78 13.77
C GLY A 157 -8.43 6.84 13.25
N LYS A 158 -7.42 6.77 14.12
CA LYS A 158 -5.99 6.77 13.75
C LYS A 158 -5.40 5.38 13.76
N PHE A 159 -4.33 5.19 12.99
CA PHE A 159 -3.64 3.91 12.84
C PHE A 159 -2.18 4.00 13.28
N ASP A 160 -1.71 2.97 13.98
CA ASP A 160 -0.32 2.89 14.44
C ASP A 160 0.61 2.34 13.35
N ILE A 161 0.06 1.57 12.41
CA ILE A 161 0.73 1.14 11.19
C ILE A 161 -0.15 1.50 9.99
N ILE A 162 0.44 2.08 8.95
CA ILE A 162 -0.19 2.14 7.62
C ILE A 162 0.77 1.47 6.65
N PHE A 163 0.29 0.48 5.89
CA PHE A 163 1.06 -0.17 4.85
C PHE A 163 0.55 0.26 3.47
N ASP A 164 1.41 0.92 2.68
CA ASP A 164 1.10 1.31 1.29
C ASP A 164 1.90 0.44 0.32
N TYR A 165 1.20 -0.41 -0.42
CA TYR A 165 1.77 -1.19 -1.52
C TYR A 165 0.75 -1.30 -2.64
N THR A 166 1.16 -0.96 -3.86
CA THR A 166 0.31 -0.88 -5.05
C THR A 166 -0.87 0.10 -4.98
N PHE A 167 -0.96 0.93 -3.93
CA PHE A 167 -2.01 1.93 -3.78
C PHE A 167 -1.60 3.28 -4.35
N LEU A 168 -0.49 3.90 -3.88
CA LEU A 168 -0.05 5.19 -4.42
C LEU A 168 0.18 5.14 -5.94
N CYS A 169 0.74 4.04 -6.46
CA CYS A 169 1.00 3.93 -7.89
C CYS A 169 -0.28 3.76 -8.71
N ALA A 170 -1.40 3.39 -8.10
CA ALA A 170 -2.70 3.30 -8.74
C ALA A 170 -3.35 4.69 -8.92
N LEU A 171 -2.92 5.69 -8.15
CA LEU A 171 -3.46 7.04 -8.17
C LEU A 171 -2.78 7.90 -9.25
N PRO A 172 -3.52 8.77 -9.97
CA PRO A 172 -2.90 9.76 -10.84
C PRO A 172 -1.99 10.72 -10.04
N PRO A 173 -0.91 11.23 -10.64
CA PRO A 173 0.05 12.11 -9.96
C PRO A 173 -0.57 13.33 -9.25
N SER A 174 -1.68 13.87 -9.77
CA SER A 174 -2.43 14.98 -9.18
C SER A 174 -3.01 14.67 -7.79
N LEU A 175 -3.13 13.40 -7.40
CA LEU A 175 -3.61 13.01 -6.07
C LEU A 175 -2.49 12.75 -5.07
N ARG A 176 -1.22 12.86 -5.46
CA ARG A 176 -0.08 12.62 -4.55
C ARG A 176 -0.04 13.57 -3.34
N PRO A 177 -0.31 14.89 -3.48
CA PRO A 177 -0.42 15.78 -2.32
C PRO A 177 -1.51 15.33 -1.34
N ALA A 178 -2.71 15.04 -1.85
CA ALA A 178 -3.84 14.58 -1.05
C ALA A 178 -3.56 13.22 -0.39
N TRP A 179 -2.86 12.32 -1.09
CA TRP A 179 -2.43 11.04 -0.53
C TRP A 179 -1.48 11.24 0.66
N ALA A 180 -0.45 12.07 0.52
CA ALA A 180 0.50 12.35 1.59
C ALA A 180 -0.19 13.03 2.79
N LEU A 181 -1.12 13.95 2.52
CA LEU A 181 -1.96 14.55 3.56
C LEU A 181 -2.75 13.50 4.34
N ARG A 182 -3.42 12.57 3.65
CA ARG A 182 -4.17 11.49 4.30
C ARG A 182 -3.26 10.57 5.10
N LYS A 183 -2.02 10.31 4.67
CA LYS A 183 -1.06 9.55 5.47
C LYS A 183 -0.75 10.24 6.79
N SER A 184 -0.38 11.52 6.75
CA SER A 184 -0.10 12.29 7.97
C SER A 184 -1.34 12.35 8.88
N GLN A 185 -2.52 12.60 8.32
CA GLN A 185 -3.77 12.69 9.09
C GLN A 185 -4.19 11.36 9.71
N LEU A 186 -4.09 10.23 9.02
CA LEU A 186 -4.58 8.93 9.50
C LEU A 186 -3.59 8.25 10.44
N LEU A 187 -2.31 8.63 10.41
CA LEU A 187 -1.29 8.03 11.26
C LEU A 187 -1.41 8.56 12.69
N SER A 188 -1.35 7.66 13.68
CA SER A 188 -1.26 8.06 15.10
C SER A 188 0.04 8.84 15.34
N PRO A 189 0.13 9.68 16.38
CA PRO A 189 1.33 10.49 16.64
C PRO A 189 2.63 9.68 16.72
N THR A 190 2.56 8.44 17.20
CA THR A 190 3.69 7.51 17.29
C THR A 190 3.68 6.42 16.22
N GLY A 191 2.81 6.54 15.22
CA GLY A 191 2.61 5.52 14.20
C GLY A 191 3.78 5.42 13.22
N ARG A 192 3.75 4.36 12.40
CA ARG A 192 4.69 4.14 11.29
C ARG A 192 3.94 3.95 9.99
N LEU A 193 4.35 4.69 8.97
CA LEU A 193 3.98 4.42 7.58
C LEU A 193 5.06 3.53 6.97
N ILE A 194 4.67 2.38 6.44
CA ILE A 194 5.51 1.47 5.69
C ILE A 194 5.10 1.58 4.22
N CYS A 195 5.98 2.09 3.37
CA CYS A 195 5.77 2.16 1.93
C CYS A 195 6.67 1.13 1.24
N LEU A 196 6.06 0.18 0.54
CA LEU A 196 6.79 -0.67 -0.40
C LEU A 196 6.81 0.03 -1.75
N GLU A 197 7.99 0.51 -2.13
CA GLU A 197 8.20 1.40 -3.25
C GLU A 197 8.16 0.64 -4.57
N PHE A 198 6.99 0.67 -5.20
CA PHE A 198 6.72 -0.03 -6.44
C PHE A 198 5.84 0.82 -7.37
N PRO A 199 6.13 0.88 -8.68
CA PRO A 199 7.34 0.44 -9.35
C PRO A 199 8.44 1.51 -9.30
N SER A 200 9.58 1.20 -8.67
CA SER A 200 10.67 2.15 -8.40
C SER A 200 11.62 2.38 -9.59
N THR A 201 11.73 1.41 -10.50
CA THR A 201 12.64 1.47 -11.67
C THR A 201 11.91 1.74 -12.99
N LYS A 202 10.58 1.89 -12.96
CA LYS A 202 9.76 2.16 -14.14
C LYS A 202 9.98 3.60 -14.65
N PRO A 203 10.20 3.82 -15.95
CA PRO A 203 10.30 5.18 -16.49
C PRO A 203 8.99 5.95 -16.30
N VAL A 204 9.08 7.22 -15.87
CA VAL A 204 7.91 8.08 -15.63
C VAL A 204 7.06 8.26 -16.90
N SER A 205 7.71 8.40 -18.06
CA SER A 205 7.08 8.52 -19.38
C SER A 205 6.16 7.35 -19.74
N SER A 206 6.29 6.20 -19.07
CA SER A 206 5.41 5.04 -19.26
C SER A 206 3.98 5.25 -18.72
N GLY A 207 3.72 6.34 -17.98
CA GLY A 207 2.40 6.69 -17.45
C GLY A 207 1.88 5.70 -16.41
N GLY A 208 0.57 5.50 -16.29
CA GLY A 208 -0.02 4.56 -15.33
C GLY A 208 -1.53 4.44 -15.47
N PRO A 209 -2.20 3.70 -14.56
CA PRO A 209 -1.61 2.93 -13.47
C PRO A 209 -0.95 1.59 -13.91
N PRO A 210 0.06 1.07 -13.17
CA PRO A 210 0.74 1.74 -12.08
C PRO A 210 1.67 2.86 -12.60
N TYR A 211 1.62 4.05 -11.99
CA TYR A 211 2.55 5.15 -12.23
C TYR A 211 3.90 4.85 -11.59
N ALA A 212 4.99 5.38 -12.16
CA ALA A 212 6.33 5.24 -11.58
C ALA A 212 6.41 5.91 -10.20
N LEU A 213 7.06 5.23 -9.25
CA LEU A 213 7.30 5.70 -7.88
C LEU A 213 8.75 5.48 -7.45
N PRO A 214 9.71 6.20 -8.04
CA PRO A 214 11.06 6.25 -7.50
C PRO A 214 11.04 6.88 -6.08
N PRO A 215 12.04 6.58 -5.22
CA PRO A 215 12.10 7.06 -3.82
C PRO A 215 11.83 8.57 -3.66
N VAL A 216 12.35 9.37 -4.60
CA VAL A 216 12.22 10.83 -4.62
C VAL A 216 10.75 11.32 -4.61
N VAL A 217 9.78 10.52 -5.07
CA VAL A 217 8.36 10.86 -4.97
C VAL A 217 7.89 10.84 -3.51
N TYR A 218 8.33 9.84 -2.73
CA TYR A 218 8.02 9.74 -1.32
C TYR A 218 8.75 10.82 -0.51
N GLU A 219 10.04 11.04 -0.78
CA GLU A 219 10.87 12.09 -0.16
C GLU A 219 10.37 13.52 -0.47
N GLY A 220 9.73 13.71 -1.61
CA GLY A 220 9.08 14.96 -1.95
C GLY A 220 7.80 15.19 -1.15
N HIS A 221 6.86 14.25 -1.24
CA HIS A 221 5.48 14.43 -0.76
C HIS A 221 5.29 14.18 0.75
N LEU A 222 5.94 13.16 1.32
CA LEU A 222 5.70 12.79 2.72
C LEU A 222 6.17 13.84 3.75
N PRO A 223 7.31 14.55 3.55
CA PRO A 223 7.65 15.69 4.38
C PRO A 223 6.79 16.94 4.14
N ARG A 224 5.97 16.95 3.08
CA ARG A 224 5.17 18.10 2.59
C ARG A 224 3.71 17.71 2.36
N PRO A 225 3.03 17.11 3.36
CA PRO A 225 1.67 16.60 3.20
C PRO A 225 0.73 17.69 2.67
N GLY A 226 0.02 17.38 1.59
CA GLY A 226 -0.98 18.28 0.99
C GLY A 226 -0.42 19.44 0.16
N GLN A 227 0.90 19.60 0.07
CA GLN A 227 1.49 20.64 -0.77
C GLN A 227 1.57 20.20 -2.23
N GLU A 228 1.21 21.09 -3.15
CA GLU A 228 1.44 20.89 -4.58
C GLU A 228 2.93 21.06 -4.88
N LEU A 229 3.53 20.04 -5.51
CA LEU A 229 4.95 20.03 -5.86
C LEU A 229 5.15 20.20 -7.36
N ALA A 230 6.23 20.88 -7.73
CA ALA A 230 6.57 21.07 -9.13
C ALA A 230 7.06 19.77 -9.78
N TYR A 231 6.64 19.56 -11.03
CA TYR A 231 7.08 18.48 -11.90
C TYR A 231 7.66 19.07 -13.18
N ASP A 232 8.71 18.44 -13.72
CA ASP A 232 9.27 18.80 -15.01
C ASP A 232 8.40 18.33 -16.18
N SER A 233 8.80 18.66 -17.41
CA SER A 233 8.07 18.27 -18.63
C SER A 233 8.05 16.77 -18.89
N GLU A 234 8.94 16.00 -18.25
CA GLU A 234 8.99 14.54 -18.33
C GLU A 234 8.14 13.86 -17.23
N GLY A 235 7.59 14.66 -16.31
CA GLY A 235 6.78 14.21 -15.18
C GLY A 235 7.61 13.80 -13.95
N ASN A 236 8.91 14.07 -13.92
CA ASN A 236 9.73 13.87 -12.73
C ASN A 236 9.51 15.03 -11.75
N ILE A 237 9.60 14.74 -10.46
CA ILE A 237 9.51 15.78 -9.43
C ILE A 237 10.73 16.70 -9.51
N SER A 238 10.51 18.02 -9.47
CA SER A 238 11.58 19.02 -9.47
C SER A 238 12.17 19.17 -8.07
N THR A 239 13.23 18.40 -7.77
CA THR A 239 13.85 18.35 -6.43
C THR A 239 14.48 19.66 -5.98
N ASP A 240 14.84 20.53 -6.93
CA ASP A 240 15.34 21.88 -6.69
C ASP A 240 14.24 22.88 -6.28
N LYS A 241 12.96 22.49 -6.37
CA LYS A 241 11.79 23.37 -6.15
C LYS A 241 10.78 22.80 -5.15
N LEU A 242 11.22 21.96 -4.23
CA LEU A 242 10.30 21.28 -3.29
C LEU A 242 9.67 22.21 -2.25
N GLY A 243 10.26 23.37 -1.97
CA GLY A 243 9.78 24.25 -0.90
C GLY A 243 10.04 23.67 0.50
N GLU A 244 9.52 24.37 1.52
CA GLU A 244 9.72 24.02 2.93
C GLU A 244 8.89 22.80 3.35
N GLU A 245 9.52 21.95 4.14
CA GLU A 245 8.82 20.82 4.74
C GLU A 245 7.84 21.27 5.83
N ALA A 246 6.71 20.59 5.94
CA ALA A 246 5.68 20.93 6.91
C ALA A 246 6.04 20.43 8.32
N LYS A 247 5.42 21.03 9.35
CA LYS A 247 5.57 20.60 10.76
C LYS A 247 4.92 19.25 11.03
N ASP A 248 3.81 18.97 10.34
CA ASP A 248 3.09 17.69 10.34
C ASP A 248 3.57 16.76 9.20
N GLY A 249 4.72 17.07 8.60
CA GLY A 249 5.38 16.20 7.64
C GLY A 249 5.94 14.94 8.29
N LEU A 250 6.11 13.90 7.48
CA LEU A 250 6.76 12.68 7.90
C LEU A 250 8.26 12.70 7.55
N VAL A 251 9.06 12.06 8.40
CA VAL A 251 10.49 11.81 8.17
C VAL A 251 10.75 10.33 7.96
N MET A 252 11.71 10.03 7.09
CA MET A 252 12.13 8.66 6.83
C MET A 252 13.03 8.17 7.97
N LEU A 253 12.62 7.12 8.66
CA LEU A 253 13.39 6.44 9.69
C LEU A 253 14.36 5.40 9.12
N ALA A 254 13.95 4.75 8.03
CA ALA A 254 14.77 3.76 7.36
C ALA A 254 14.36 3.61 5.89
N HIS A 255 15.36 3.37 5.04
CA HIS A 255 15.19 2.95 3.66
C HIS A 255 15.86 1.60 3.48
N ILE A 256 15.05 0.55 3.30
CA ILE A 256 15.47 -0.84 3.48
C ILE A 256 15.40 -1.55 2.14
N LYS A 257 16.47 -2.29 1.82
CA LYS A 257 16.42 -3.28 0.73
C LYS A 257 15.94 -4.61 1.31
N PRO A 258 14.71 -5.06 1.05
CA PRO A 258 14.25 -6.32 1.61
C PRO A 258 15.01 -7.48 0.97
N LYS A 259 15.24 -8.54 1.74
CA LYS A 259 15.87 -9.78 1.24
C LYS A 259 14.89 -10.57 0.37
N LYS A 260 13.59 -10.46 0.64
CA LYS A 260 12.52 -11.15 -0.09
C LYS A 260 11.42 -10.19 -0.54
N THR A 261 10.84 -10.50 -1.68
CA THR A 261 9.61 -9.88 -2.20
C THR A 261 8.89 -10.90 -3.11
N HIS A 262 7.79 -10.50 -3.74
CA HIS A 262 7.14 -11.29 -4.79
C HIS A 262 8.14 -11.62 -5.91
N GLN A 263 8.36 -12.91 -6.15
CA GLN A 263 9.32 -13.43 -7.13
C GLN A 263 8.74 -13.35 -8.55
N VAL A 264 8.43 -12.13 -8.99
CA VAL A 264 7.91 -11.85 -10.32
C VAL A 264 8.87 -10.90 -11.04
N ILE A 265 9.41 -11.38 -12.16
CA ILE A 265 10.39 -10.65 -12.97
C ILE A 265 9.80 -9.31 -13.42
N ASN A 266 10.61 -8.25 -13.35
CA ASN A 266 10.27 -6.85 -13.65
C ASN A 266 9.19 -6.24 -12.74
N ILE A 267 8.85 -6.93 -11.64
CA ILE A 267 7.94 -6.42 -10.61
C ILE A 267 8.67 -6.37 -9.28
N GLY A 268 8.92 -7.52 -8.66
CA GLY A 268 9.66 -7.59 -7.40
C GLY A 268 11.14 -7.92 -7.58
N VAL A 269 11.52 -8.62 -8.65
CA VAL A 269 12.92 -8.98 -8.96
C VAL A 269 13.28 -8.65 -10.41
N ASP A 270 14.56 -8.43 -10.69
CA ASP A 270 15.06 -8.32 -12.06
C ASP A 270 15.26 -9.71 -12.71
N GLU A 271 15.74 -9.74 -13.96
CA GLU A 271 16.01 -10.98 -14.71
C GLU A 271 17.05 -11.88 -14.04
N SER A 272 17.90 -11.33 -13.17
CA SER A 272 18.89 -12.09 -12.38
C SER A 272 18.35 -12.59 -11.04
N GLY A 273 17.09 -12.28 -10.71
CA GLY A 273 16.47 -12.60 -9.43
C GLY A 273 16.82 -11.62 -8.30
N LYS A 274 17.51 -10.51 -8.60
CA LYS A 274 17.83 -9.49 -7.60
C LYS A 274 16.60 -8.65 -7.29
N VAL A 275 16.34 -8.43 -6.00
CA VAL A 275 15.20 -7.62 -5.52
C VAL A 275 15.26 -6.20 -6.10
N LEU A 276 14.14 -5.74 -6.65
CA LEU A 276 13.93 -4.39 -7.18
C LEU A 276 13.29 -3.47 -6.14
N ASP A 277 12.38 -3.99 -5.33
CA ASP A 277 11.64 -3.23 -4.34
C ASP A 277 12.56 -2.59 -3.28
N TRP A 278 12.06 -1.50 -2.71
CA TRP A 278 12.58 -0.86 -1.51
C TRP A 278 11.45 -0.66 -0.52
N VAL A 279 11.78 -0.59 0.77
CA VAL A 279 10.81 -0.28 1.82
C VAL A 279 11.25 0.97 2.56
N GLY A 280 10.46 2.03 2.45
CA GLY A 280 10.58 3.23 3.28
C GLY A 280 9.73 3.09 4.55
N VAL A 281 10.31 3.31 5.72
CA VAL A 281 9.58 3.42 6.99
C VAL A 281 9.62 4.86 7.45
N TRP A 282 8.45 5.46 7.68
CA TRP A 282 8.26 6.87 7.96
C TRP A 282 7.51 7.09 9.27
N ALA A 283 7.75 8.22 9.92
CA ALA A 283 7.06 8.64 11.14
C ALA A 283 6.82 10.15 11.12
N HIS A 284 5.90 10.64 11.96
CA HIS A 284 5.78 12.07 12.23
C HIS A 284 7.11 12.66 12.72
N LYS A 285 7.37 13.92 12.35
CA LYS A 285 8.50 14.72 12.83
C LYS A 285 8.51 14.94 14.33
#